data_AF-K7A6X6-F1
#
_entry.id   AF-K7A6X6-F1
#
_cell.length_a   1.000
_cell.length_b   1.000
_cell.length_c   1.000
_cell.angle_alpha   90.00
_cell.angle_beta   90.00
_cell.angle_gamma   90.00
#
_symmetry.space_group_name_H-M   'P 1'
#
loop_
_entity.id
_entity.type
_entity.pdbx_description
1 polymer ?
#
loop_
_entity_poly.entity_id
_entity_poly.type
_entity_poly.pdbx_seq_one_letter_code
_entity_poly.pdbx_strand_id
1 'polypeptide(L)'
;MRFNAYILALLFGLLLNQAIAATYIIPMSELDFSDFLPIRGNCEMDLDGLVTDKLGSQMCISSDDGKIAHYRIIATPGKNVNIQVNSRLPAGSDGLTFTPIGKLISDVDDIDIVPGQVHIVNSGTLGRIDVMFGGEIILSSTFYGSDMSYQIEMEAGIIWEDTP
;
A
#
# COMPACT_ATOMS: atom_id res chain seq x y z
N MET A 1 -19.82 14.60 -53.34
CA MET A 1 -19.50 13.43 -52.49
C MET A 1 -18.06 13.42 -51.93
N ARG A 2 -17.32 14.53 -51.87
CA ARG A 2 -15.95 14.55 -51.29
C ARG A 2 -15.89 14.98 -49.82
N PHE A 3 -16.92 15.63 -49.30
CA PHE A 3 -16.96 16.14 -47.93
C PHE A 3 -17.11 15.03 -46.86
N ASN A 4 -17.80 13.93 -47.19
CA ASN A 4 -18.00 12.80 -46.27
C ASN A 4 -16.72 11.99 -45.99
N ALA A 5 -15.74 12.00 -46.90
CA ALA A 5 -14.50 11.24 -46.71
C ALA A 5 -13.57 11.89 -45.66
N TYR A 6 -13.56 13.23 -45.57
CA TYR A 6 -12.74 13.95 -44.58
C TYR A 6 -13.28 13.80 -43.16
N ILE A 7 -14.61 13.78 -42.98
CA ILE A 7 -15.24 13.56 -41.67
C ILE A 7 -14.96 12.14 -41.17
N LEU A 8 -15.02 11.14 -42.06
CA LEU A 8 -14.70 9.76 -41.70
C LEU A 8 -13.24 9.59 -41.29
N ALA A 9 -12.29 10.25 -41.98
CA ALA A 9 -10.87 10.22 -41.63
C ALA A 9 -10.57 10.93 -40.31
N LEU A 10 -11.29 12.02 -40.00
CA LEU A 10 -11.15 12.75 -38.73
C LEU A 10 -11.73 11.96 -37.54
N LEU A 11 -12.86 11.25 -37.73
CA LEU A 11 -13.38 10.32 -36.72
C LEU A 11 -12.47 9.11 -36.51
N PHE A 12 -11.86 8.58 -37.57
CA PHE A 12 -10.93 7.44 -37.46
C PHE A 12 -9.61 7.85 -36.77
N GLY A 13 -9.15 9.09 -36.97
CA GLY A 13 -7.98 9.64 -36.28
C GLY A 13 -8.17 9.88 -34.79
N LEU A 14 -9.40 10.22 -34.35
CA LEU A 14 -9.73 10.39 -32.92
C LEU A 14 -9.81 9.06 -32.15
N LEU A 15 -10.09 7.94 -32.83
CA LEU A 15 -10.19 6.62 -32.21
C LEU A 15 -8.83 5.93 -32.00
N LEU A 16 -7.75 6.40 -32.64
CA LEU A 16 -6.45 5.73 -32.64
C LEU A 16 -5.52 6.12 -31.48
N ASN A 17 -5.90 7.09 -30.65
CA ASN A 17 -5.07 7.60 -29.56
C ASN A 17 -5.59 7.25 -28.15
N GLN A 18 -6.15 6.05 -27.97
CA GLN A 18 -6.13 5.46 -26.64
C GLN A 18 -4.72 4.95 -26.37
N ALA A 19 -3.83 5.88 -25.98
CA ALA A 19 -2.54 5.51 -25.44
C ALA A 19 -2.81 4.65 -24.20
N ILE A 20 -2.52 3.35 -24.31
CA ILE A 20 -2.49 2.44 -23.17
C ILE A 20 -1.32 2.93 -22.32
N ALA A 21 -1.60 3.77 -21.32
CA ALA A 21 -0.61 4.14 -20.34
C ALA A 21 -0.24 2.86 -19.57
N ALA A 22 1.06 2.58 -19.49
CA ALA A 22 1.56 1.51 -18.65
C ALA A 22 1.10 1.79 -17.21
N THR A 23 0.67 0.75 -16.50
CA THR A 23 0.31 0.87 -15.10
C THR A 23 1.52 1.36 -14.31
N TYR A 24 1.32 2.24 -13.32
CA TYR A 24 2.36 2.74 -12.44
C TYR A 24 1.82 3.06 -11.05
N ILE A 25 2.72 3.11 -10.07
CA ILE A 25 2.40 3.38 -8.67
C ILE A 25 2.98 4.74 -8.22
N ILE A 26 2.20 5.50 -7.46
CA ILE A 26 2.59 6.76 -6.84
C ILE A 26 2.51 6.61 -5.32
N PRO A 27 3.58 6.87 -4.55
CA PRO A 27 3.48 6.99 -3.11
C PRO A 27 2.77 8.30 -2.75
N MET A 28 1.72 8.21 -1.94
CA MET A 28 0.96 9.35 -1.42
C MET A 28 1.38 9.66 0.02
N SER A 29 1.57 8.62 0.85
CA SER A 29 2.19 8.69 2.18
C SER A 29 2.96 7.42 2.48
N GLU A 30 4.04 7.57 3.23
CA GLU A 30 4.84 6.45 3.75
C GLU A 30 4.32 6.02 5.13
N LEU A 31 4.51 4.74 5.44
CA LEU A 31 4.14 4.13 6.71
C LEU A 31 5.04 4.65 7.84
N ASP A 32 4.44 5.20 8.88
CA ASP A 32 5.13 5.78 10.04
C ASP A 32 4.34 5.42 11.30
N PHE A 33 4.90 4.60 12.18
CA PHE A 33 4.27 4.22 13.45
C PHE A 33 4.54 5.22 14.58
N SER A 34 5.17 6.37 14.27
CA SER A 34 5.65 7.33 15.25
C SER A 34 6.67 6.66 16.21
N ASP A 35 6.90 7.29 17.36
CA ASP A 35 7.87 6.79 18.34
C ASP A 35 7.31 5.59 19.16
N PHE A 36 8.12 4.54 19.27
CA PHE A 36 7.85 3.39 20.13
C PHE A 36 9.03 3.08 21.06
N LEU A 37 8.75 2.46 22.21
CA LEU A 37 9.79 1.98 23.10
C LEU A 37 10.50 0.77 22.46
N PRO A 38 11.84 0.67 22.53
CA PRO A 38 12.59 -0.46 21.99
C PRO A 38 12.52 -1.70 22.92
N ILE A 39 11.32 -2.02 23.42
CA ILE A 39 11.04 -3.15 24.30
C ILE A 39 10.20 -4.20 23.58
N ARG A 40 10.24 -5.44 24.08
CA ARG A 40 9.39 -6.49 23.52
C ARG A 40 7.91 -6.12 23.68
N GLY A 41 7.16 -6.24 22.60
CA GLY A 41 5.76 -5.87 22.58
C GLY A 41 5.21 -5.83 21.16
N ASN A 42 3.96 -5.40 21.08
CA ASN A 42 3.16 -5.40 19.88
C ASN A 42 2.37 -4.09 19.78
N CYS A 43 2.51 -3.41 18.65
CA CYS A 43 1.75 -2.22 18.31
C CYS A 43 0.88 -2.51 17.11
N GLU A 44 -0.34 -1.99 17.11
CA GLU A 44 -1.22 -2.01 15.95
C GLU A 44 -1.57 -0.59 15.55
N MET A 45 -1.51 -0.30 14.25
CA MET A 45 -2.04 0.91 13.65
C MET A 45 -3.23 0.55 12.76
N ASP A 46 -4.37 1.19 13.01
CA ASP A 46 -5.55 1.07 12.16
C ASP A 46 -5.46 1.96 10.90
N LEU A 47 -6.52 1.98 10.09
CA LEU A 47 -6.57 2.76 8.85
C LEU A 47 -6.79 4.27 9.06
N ASP A 48 -7.16 4.69 10.28
CA ASP A 48 -7.25 6.10 10.65
C ASP A 48 -5.91 6.63 11.19
N GLY A 49 -4.92 5.76 11.38
CA GLY A 49 -3.58 6.08 11.88
C GLY A 49 -3.47 5.95 13.40
N LEU A 50 -4.51 5.48 14.10
CA LEU A 50 -4.47 5.33 15.55
C LEU A 50 -3.55 4.15 15.91
N VAL A 51 -2.47 4.45 16.64
CA VAL A 51 -1.51 3.46 17.13
C VAL A 51 -1.86 3.03 18.54
N THR A 52 -2.01 1.73 18.78
CA THR A 52 -2.38 1.18 20.08
C THR A 52 -1.54 -0.03 20.45
N ASP A 53 -1.29 -0.18 21.75
CA ASP A 53 -0.72 -1.41 22.30
C ASP A 53 -1.73 -2.55 22.22
N LYS A 54 -1.28 -3.72 21.77
CA LYS A 54 -2.04 -4.96 21.97
C LYS A 54 -2.02 -5.36 23.44
N LEU A 55 -2.97 -6.21 23.84
CA LEU A 55 -3.10 -6.68 25.22
C LEU A 55 -1.77 -7.27 25.74
N GLY A 56 -1.23 -6.67 26.80
CA GLY A 56 0.02 -7.10 27.44
C GLY A 56 1.29 -6.44 26.89
N SER A 57 1.16 -5.52 25.92
CA SER A 57 2.25 -4.67 25.41
C SER A 57 2.27 -3.29 26.10
N GLN A 58 3.44 -2.64 26.08
CA GLN A 58 3.66 -1.25 26.49
C GLN A 58 4.65 -0.55 25.53
N MET A 59 4.68 -1.02 24.27
CA MET A 59 5.62 -0.60 23.26
C MET A 59 5.21 0.73 22.62
N CYS A 60 3.91 0.99 22.47
CA CYS A 60 3.40 2.16 21.76
C CYS A 60 3.23 3.32 22.74
N ILE A 61 4.20 4.22 22.78
CA ILE A 61 4.21 5.35 23.74
C ILE A 61 3.82 6.69 23.11
N SER A 62 3.74 6.76 21.78
CA SER A 62 3.35 7.98 21.09
C SER A 62 1.91 8.36 21.46
N SER A 63 1.71 9.62 21.87
CA SER A 63 0.38 10.23 21.96
C SER A 63 -0.14 10.68 20.60
N ASP A 64 0.74 10.71 19.60
CA ASP A 64 0.45 11.20 18.27
C ASP A 64 0.08 10.01 17.37
N ASP A 65 -0.95 10.22 16.56
CA ASP A 65 -1.36 9.26 15.52
C ASP A 65 -0.19 9.02 14.55
N GLY A 66 -0.08 7.78 14.09
CA GLY A 66 0.85 7.39 13.04
C GLY A 66 0.36 7.84 11.66
N LYS A 67 1.16 7.53 10.63
CA LYS A 67 0.76 7.68 9.23
C LYS A 67 0.68 6.31 8.59
N ILE A 68 -0.48 6.02 8.03
CA ILE A 68 -0.65 4.83 7.21
C ILE A 68 0.14 4.97 5.90
N ALA A 69 0.54 3.83 5.34
CA ALA A 69 1.00 3.76 3.98
C ALA A 69 -0.19 4.00 3.04
N HIS A 70 -0.04 4.93 2.10
CA HIS A 70 -1.01 5.17 1.04
C HIS A 70 -0.27 5.22 -0.30
N TYR A 71 -0.59 4.28 -1.17
CA TYR A 71 -0.10 4.23 -2.53
C TYR A 71 -1.28 4.29 -3.49
N ARG A 72 -1.03 4.87 -4.67
CA ARG A 72 -2.02 4.95 -5.73
C ARG A 72 -1.47 4.29 -6.98
N ILE A 73 -2.14 3.25 -7.43
CA ILE A 73 -1.88 2.62 -8.72
C ILE A 73 -2.77 3.30 -9.75
N ILE A 74 -2.15 3.80 -10.81
CA ILE A 74 -2.81 4.35 -11.99
C ILE A 74 -2.68 3.32 -13.10
N ALA A 75 -3.81 2.81 -13.58
CA ALA A 75 -3.91 1.82 -14.63
C ALA A 75 -4.89 2.30 -15.71
N THR A 76 -4.94 1.59 -16.84
CA THR A 76 -6.01 1.84 -17.83
C THR A 76 -7.38 1.55 -17.17
N PRO A 77 -8.40 2.41 -17.35
CA PRO A 77 -9.73 2.18 -16.76
C PRO A 77 -10.31 0.81 -17.09
N GLY A 78 -10.92 0.16 -16.09
CA GLY A 78 -11.55 -1.15 -16.19
C GLY A 78 -10.57 -2.34 -16.26
N LYS A 79 -9.26 -2.11 -16.16
CA LYS A 79 -8.26 -3.18 -16.13
C LYS A 79 -8.16 -3.83 -14.76
N ASN A 80 -7.93 -5.13 -14.75
CA ASN A 80 -7.57 -5.85 -13.54
C ASN A 80 -6.05 -5.75 -13.30
N VAL A 81 -5.68 -5.51 -12.06
CA VAL A 81 -4.30 -5.41 -11.60
C VAL A 81 -4.11 -6.44 -10.48
N ASN A 82 -3.06 -7.25 -10.58
CA ASN A 82 -2.62 -8.12 -9.50
C ASN A 82 -1.86 -7.27 -8.48
N ILE A 83 -2.28 -7.31 -7.22
CA ILE A 83 -1.65 -6.56 -6.13
C ILE A 83 -1.37 -7.51 -4.98
N GLN A 84 -0.13 -7.50 -4.48
CA GLN A 84 0.29 -8.25 -3.30
C GLN A 84 1.03 -7.34 -2.33
N VAL A 85 0.56 -7.30 -1.08
CA VAL A 85 1.22 -6.57 0.01
C VAL A 85 1.83 -7.59 0.97
N ASN A 86 3.15 -7.53 1.16
CA ASN A 86 3.89 -8.53 1.92
C ASN A 86 4.11 -8.12 3.38
N SER A 87 4.19 -9.13 4.25
CA SER A 87 4.74 -8.95 5.60
C SER A 87 6.26 -8.87 5.56
N ARG A 88 6.84 -8.13 6.51
CA ARG A 88 8.27 -8.15 6.80
C ARG A 88 8.52 -9.13 7.92
N LEU A 89 9.39 -10.10 7.68
CA LEU A 89 9.89 -11.01 8.72
C LEU A 89 11.15 -10.41 9.39
N PRO A 90 11.49 -10.85 10.61
CA PRO A 90 12.72 -10.42 11.27
C PRO A 90 13.95 -10.65 10.39
N ALA A 91 14.83 -9.65 10.33
CA ALA A 91 16.05 -9.70 9.54
C ALA A 91 17.27 -9.59 10.47
N GLY A 92 18.15 -10.58 10.41
CA GLY A 92 19.33 -10.63 11.28
C GLY A 92 18.96 -10.73 12.76
N SER A 93 19.16 -9.64 13.51
CA SER A 93 18.96 -9.59 14.97
C SER A 93 17.96 -8.52 15.42
N ASP A 94 17.26 -7.87 14.48
CA ASP A 94 16.31 -6.79 14.79
C ASP A 94 15.07 -7.28 15.55
N GLY A 95 14.72 -8.56 15.40
CA GLY A 95 13.53 -9.17 16.00
C GLY A 95 12.20 -8.53 15.58
N LEU A 96 12.19 -7.71 14.52
CA LEU A 96 11.04 -6.92 14.09
C LEU A 96 10.23 -7.67 13.03
N THR A 97 8.97 -7.93 13.33
CA THR A 97 7.98 -8.40 12.37
C THR A 97 7.01 -7.27 12.07
N PHE A 98 6.65 -7.09 10.81
CA PHE A 98 5.54 -6.22 10.41
C PHE A 98 4.54 -6.98 9.56
N THR A 99 3.27 -6.91 9.93
CA THR A 99 2.15 -7.53 9.22
C THR A 99 1.16 -6.44 8.80
N PRO A 100 1.01 -6.16 7.50
CA PRO A 100 0.13 -5.10 7.02
C PRO A 100 -1.34 -5.45 7.28
N ILE A 101 -2.12 -4.44 7.65
CA ILE A 101 -3.58 -4.52 7.77
C ILE A 101 -4.15 -3.33 7.03
N GLY A 102 -5.03 -3.59 6.06
CA GLY A 102 -5.62 -2.51 5.29
C GLY A 102 -6.46 -2.95 4.12
N LYS A 103 -6.60 -2.09 3.13
CA LYS A 103 -7.55 -2.22 2.02
C LYS A 103 -6.95 -1.85 0.66
N LEU A 104 -7.49 -2.51 -0.37
CA LEU A 104 -7.34 -2.18 -1.78
C LEU A 104 -8.68 -1.62 -2.26
N ILE A 105 -8.70 -0.36 -2.68
CA ILE A 105 -9.94 0.38 -2.95
C ILE A 105 -9.91 0.96 -4.36
N SER A 106 -10.98 0.76 -5.13
CA SER A 106 -11.28 1.51 -6.35
C SER A 106 -12.71 2.05 -6.29
N ASP A 107 -13.21 2.64 -7.38
CA ASP A 107 -14.63 3.02 -7.46
C ASP A 107 -15.58 1.82 -7.61
N VAL A 108 -15.05 0.60 -7.80
CA VAL A 108 -15.84 -0.62 -8.00
C VAL A 108 -15.49 -1.76 -7.05
N ASP A 109 -14.31 -1.76 -6.45
CA ASP A 109 -13.83 -2.79 -5.52
C ASP A 109 -13.42 -2.18 -4.16
N ASP A 110 -13.65 -2.94 -3.09
CA ASP A 110 -13.12 -2.70 -1.74
C ASP A 110 -12.75 -4.08 -1.14
N ILE A 111 -11.45 -4.36 -1.08
CA ILE A 111 -10.90 -5.68 -0.72
C ILE A 111 -9.94 -5.52 0.47
N ASP A 112 -10.18 -6.30 1.52
CA ASP A 112 -9.26 -6.35 2.67
C ASP A 112 -7.95 -7.06 2.28
N ILE A 113 -6.83 -6.48 2.70
CA ILE A 113 -5.50 -7.03 2.45
C ILE A 113 -5.31 -8.30 3.29
N VAL A 114 -5.08 -9.41 2.61
CA VAL A 114 -4.49 -10.62 3.19
C VAL A 114 -2.99 -10.63 2.90
N PRO A 115 -2.11 -10.51 3.90
CA PRO A 115 -0.67 -10.38 3.68
C PRO A 115 -0.07 -11.57 2.90
N GLY A 116 0.73 -11.27 1.88
CA GLY A 116 1.39 -12.26 1.03
C GLY A 116 0.49 -12.94 0.00
N GLN A 117 -0.80 -12.60 -0.05
CA GLN A 117 -1.73 -13.10 -1.07
C GLN A 117 -1.83 -12.10 -2.23
N VAL A 118 -1.92 -12.63 -3.45
CA VAL A 118 -2.24 -11.84 -4.65
C VAL A 118 -3.75 -11.59 -4.70
N HIS A 119 -4.12 -10.33 -4.83
CA HIS A 119 -5.49 -9.87 -5.05
C HIS A 119 -5.63 -9.33 -6.47
N ILE A 120 -6.74 -9.68 -7.13
CA ILE A 120 -7.08 -9.16 -8.45
C ILE A 120 -8.07 -8.01 -8.23
N VAL A 121 -7.66 -6.79 -8.58
CA VAL A 121 -8.45 -5.58 -8.32
C VAL A 121 -8.72 -4.86 -9.63
N ASN A 122 -9.97 -4.49 -9.89
CA ASN A 122 -10.35 -3.70 -11.03
C ASN A 122 -10.06 -2.21 -10.78
N SER A 123 -9.39 -1.57 -11.73
CA SER A 123 -9.04 -0.14 -11.68
C SER A 123 -10.23 0.81 -11.81
N GLY A 124 -11.41 0.25 -12.07
CA GLY A 124 -12.68 0.96 -12.17
C GLY A 124 -12.70 2.01 -13.27
N THR A 125 -13.66 2.93 -13.21
CA THR A 125 -13.89 3.89 -14.30
C THR A 125 -12.84 4.98 -14.37
N LEU A 126 -12.15 5.23 -13.25
CA LEU A 126 -11.12 6.26 -13.13
C LEU A 126 -9.71 5.74 -13.42
N GLY A 127 -9.54 4.42 -13.55
CA GLY A 127 -8.21 3.82 -13.69
C GLY A 127 -7.36 3.98 -12.43
N ARG A 128 -7.98 3.94 -11.25
CA ARG A 128 -7.34 4.27 -9.96
C ARG A 128 -7.62 3.19 -8.93
N ILE A 129 -6.56 2.71 -8.31
CA ILE A 129 -6.63 1.83 -7.14
C ILE A 129 -5.80 2.46 -6.02
N ASP A 130 -6.42 2.67 -4.88
CA ASP A 130 -5.80 3.15 -3.65
C ASP A 130 -5.45 1.93 -2.78
N VAL A 131 -4.18 1.81 -2.42
CA VAL A 131 -3.63 0.78 -1.52
C VAL A 131 -3.31 1.47 -0.21
N MET A 132 -4.07 1.17 0.83
CA MET A 132 -3.98 1.83 2.14
C MET A 132 -3.78 0.79 3.23
N PHE A 133 -2.74 0.93 4.03
CA PHE A 133 -2.51 0.01 5.15
C PHE A 133 -1.73 0.64 6.30
N GLY A 134 -2.17 0.30 7.51
CA GLY A 134 -1.35 0.31 8.72
C GLY A 134 -0.83 -1.10 8.94
N GLY A 135 -0.94 -1.60 10.16
CA GLY A 135 -0.62 -2.99 10.45
C GLY A 135 -0.20 -3.24 11.89
N GLU A 136 0.31 -4.45 12.13
CA GLU A 136 0.88 -4.86 13.40
C GLU A 136 2.40 -4.87 13.30
N ILE A 137 3.06 -4.22 14.26
CA ILE A 137 4.48 -4.36 14.54
C ILE A 137 4.64 -5.25 15.76
N ILE A 138 5.53 -6.25 15.65
CA ILE A 138 5.93 -7.11 16.77
C ILE A 138 7.43 -7.02 16.93
N LEU A 139 7.88 -6.64 18.13
CA LEU A 139 9.28 -6.67 18.50
C LEU A 139 9.54 -7.85 19.46
N SER A 140 10.27 -8.85 18.97
CA SER A 140 10.55 -10.10 19.70
C SER A 140 11.87 -10.08 20.48
N SER A 141 12.75 -9.14 20.18
CA SER A 141 14.02 -8.92 20.88
C SER A 141 14.08 -7.51 21.48
N THR A 142 14.76 -7.36 22.61
CA THR A 142 15.09 -6.04 23.14
C THR A 142 16.36 -5.59 22.44
N PHE A 143 16.39 -4.35 21.93
CA PHE A 143 17.64 -3.78 21.42
C PHE A 143 18.56 -3.49 22.62
N TYR A 144 19.75 -4.09 22.65
CA TYR A 144 20.77 -3.80 23.67
C TYR A 144 21.79 -2.82 23.07
N GLY A 145 21.66 -1.53 23.38
CA GLY A 145 22.58 -0.48 22.96
C GLY A 145 22.24 0.87 23.60
N SER A 146 23.25 1.66 23.99
CA SER A 146 23.09 2.95 24.69
C SER A 146 22.69 4.12 23.78
N ASP A 147 22.60 3.91 22.47
CA ASP A 147 22.19 4.91 21.48
C ASP A 147 20.83 4.49 20.89
N MET A 148 19.75 4.98 21.50
CA MET A 148 18.40 4.41 21.34
C MET A 148 17.52 5.10 20.30
N SER A 149 18.05 5.39 19.10
CA SER A 149 17.19 5.69 17.95
C SER A 149 17.49 4.69 16.84
N TYR A 150 16.68 3.64 16.74
CA TYR A 150 16.72 2.71 15.63
C TYR A 150 15.72 3.18 14.58
N GLN A 151 16.22 3.74 13.47
CA GLN A 151 15.39 3.89 12.28
C GLN A 151 15.26 2.51 11.65
N ILE A 152 14.08 1.90 11.78
CA ILE A 152 13.81 0.62 11.14
C ILE A 152 13.03 0.92 9.87
N GLU A 153 13.68 0.72 8.72
CA GLU A 153 13.00 0.78 7.43
C GLU A 153 12.01 -0.38 7.33
N MET A 154 10.72 -0.03 7.30
CA MET A 154 9.62 -0.95 7.06
C MET A 154 9.33 -0.99 5.57
N GLU A 155 10.10 -1.76 4.81
CA GLU A 155 9.76 -1.99 3.41
C GLU A 155 8.65 -3.03 3.32
N ALA A 156 7.39 -2.58 3.44
CA ALA A 156 6.25 -3.37 3.02
C ALA A 156 6.30 -3.48 1.49
N GLY A 157 6.86 -4.58 0.98
CA GLY A 157 7.02 -4.79 -0.45
C GLY A 157 5.68 -4.93 -1.16
N ILE A 158 5.25 -3.87 -1.86
CA ILE A 158 4.11 -3.91 -2.78
C ILE A 158 4.60 -4.46 -4.12
N ILE A 159 4.05 -5.60 -4.53
CA ILE A 159 4.28 -6.18 -5.84
C ILE A 159 3.00 -5.99 -6.66
N TRP A 160 3.14 -5.49 -7.89
CA TRP A 160 2.01 -5.29 -8.79
C TRP A 160 2.37 -5.63 -10.23
N GLU A 161 1.38 -6.14 -10.96
CA GLU A 161 1.46 -6.41 -12.40
C GLU A 161 0.06 -6.35 -13.03
N ASP A 162 -0.01 -5.99 -14.31
CA ASP A 162 -1.27 -6.10 -15.06
C ASP A 162 -1.63 -7.58 -15.25
N THR A 163 -2.92 -7.94 -15.10
CA THR A 163 -3.35 -9.28 -15.50
C THR A 163 -3.26 -9.43 -17.02
N PRO A 164 -2.79 -10.59 -17.54
CA PRO A 164 -2.73 -10.87 -18.98
C PRO A 164 -4.06 -10.66 -19.71
#